data_AF-A0A348G1X0-F1
#
_entry.id   AF-A0A348G1X0-F1
#
_cell.length_a   1.000
_cell.length_b   1.000
_cell.length_c   1.000
_cell.angle_alpha   90.00
_cell.angle_beta   90.00
_cell.angle_gamma   90.00
#
_symmetry.space_group_name_H-M   'P 1'
#
loop_
_entity.id
_entity.type
_entity.pdbx_description
1 polymer ?
#
loop_
_entity_poly.entity_id
_entity_poly.type
_entity_poly.pdbx_seq_one_letter_code
_entity_poly.pdbx_strand_id
1 'polypeptide(L)'
;MAAPSNGTPQEIEKLRRYLNGLSPEACAKVAAELEREARAGGRAGLDVVLQELHAGLRGRFPAEQERRELANAPQRLFFQPLGPFLIDETPAAKVRGRIPRASLAAVWTWIARDLVPVDAKTYSEAVTALMPDDEAAAAKLAKSFQDHVLARMRAVLDQAGRDEVAARRLAAQFRSQREVEELRDIVAVLRARDALTAIASRLPPIIRNLADETMTGVRAVFNAPLTRHPEVFPYALVVLMGRLVQPWQILRFAARMAETDSAAKIAEMPAAAAAVELAFAELERRAPDLGPALRRRDMGTFAQTLKDVHDFVRGFRTELDLAAGSPWAKRLAAVRKDVASLLSDEIAAASAEVRRLLKPRNRREAAAEPLIPAPDVAAAEDGVELVLLCRNYASEIALNEATQRAMSELNALLDAGTSALIDSLRAAGDAERAFRRSQLDLAVALARRVLGDTFAQLLAKSVELAAQGRPAENGRPAEPAPASGAVMERRRVARS
;
A
#
# COMPACT_ATOMS: atom_id res chain seq x y z
N MET A 1 -16.72 19.00 -1.41
CA MET A 1 -16.26 18.16 -2.52
C MET A 1 -15.51 19.02 -3.52
N ALA A 2 -14.18 19.03 -3.45
CA ALA A 2 -13.27 19.48 -4.51
C ALA A 2 -11.96 18.71 -4.33
N ALA A 3 -11.51 18.03 -5.38
CA ALA A 3 -10.33 17.16 -5.38
C ALA A 3 -9.02 17.94 -5.14
N PRO A 4 -7.95 17.30 -4.59
CA PRO A 4 -6.68 17.97 -4.35
C PRO A 4 -5.99 18.28 -5.69
N SER A 5 -5.45 19.51 -5.83
CA SER A 5 -4.76 19.93 -7.06
C SER A 5 -3.39 19.27 -7.18
N ASN A 6 -3.40 18.06 -7.73
CA ASN A 6 -2.33 17.53 -8.55
C ASN A 6 -2.13 18.48 -9.74
N GLY A 7 -1.15 19.39 -9.66
CA GLY A 7 -0.97 20.44 -10.68
C GLY A 7 -2.18 21.36 -10.82
N THR A 8 -1.98 22.59 -11.30
CA THR A 8 -3.14 23.36 -11.75
C THR A 8 -3.77 22.62 -12.95
N PRO A 9 -5.11 22.62 -13.13
CA PRO A 9 -5.75 22.06 -14.33
C PRO A 9 -5.14 22.61 -15.63
N GLN A 10 -4.62 23.83 -15.59
CA GLN A 10 -3.85 24.45 -16.68
C GLN A 10 -2.48 23.81 -16.92
N GLU A 11 -1.76 23.37 -15.89
CA GLU A 11 -0.48 22.67 -16.02
C GLU A 11 -0.66 21.24 -16.50
N ILE A 12 -1.67 20.53 -16.01
CA ILE A 12 -2.07 19.22 -16.56
C ILE A 12 -2.51 19.37 -18.02
N GLU A 13 -3.28 20.41 -18.35
CA GLU A 13 -3.71 20.65 -19.73
C GLU A 13 -2.54 21.06 -20.64
N LYS A 14 -1.58 21.85 -20.15
CA LYS A 14 -0.34 22.17 -20.88
C LYS A 14 0.54 20.93 -21.07
N LEU A 15 0.67 20.09 -20.04
CA LEU A 15 1.39 18.82 -20.11
C LEU A 15 0.70 17.87 -21.09
N ARG A 16 -0.62 17.73 -21.02
CA ARG A 16 -1.42 16.97 -22.00
C ARG A 16 -1.22 17.49 -23.40
N ARG A 17 -1.26 18.81 -23.61
CA ARG A 17 -1.03 19.43 -24.93
C ARG A 17 0.40 19.24 -25.45
N TYR A 18 1.39 19.27 -24.58
CA TYR A 18 2.79 18.98 -24.91
C TYR A 18 2.99 17.49 -25.27
N LEU A 19 2.48 16.58 -24.44
CA LEU A 19 2.43 15.15 -24.72
C LEU A 19 1.60 14.87 -25.98
N ASN A 20 0.62 15.72 -26.30
CA ASN A 20 -0.17 15.62 -27.52
C ASN A 20 0.60 15.87 -28.82
N GLY A 21 1.76 16.52 -28.77
CA GLY A 21 2.61 16.78 -29.93
C GLY A 21 3.76 15.80 -30.13
N LEU A 22 3.95 14.81 -29.25
CA LEU A 22 5.09 13.88 -29.29
C LEU A 22 4.74 12.56 -30.01
N SER A 23 5.74 11.95 -30.66
CA SER A 23 5.62 10.61 -31.25
C SER A 23 5.62 9.51 -30.15
N PRO A 24 5.08 8.31 -30.42
CA PRO A 24 5.03 7.21 -29.44
C PRO A 24 6.41 6.83 -28.87
N GLU A 25 7.45 6.85 -29.71
CA GLU A 25 8.83 6.59 -29.28
C GLU A 25 9.38 7.68 -28.37
N ALA A 26 9.02 8.95 -28.62
CA ALA A 26 9.41 10.07 -27.76
C ALA A 26 8.69 10.02 -26.41
N CYS A 27 7.39 9.68 -26.39
CA CYS A 27 6.64 9.46 -25.14
C CYS A 27 7.18 8.28 -24.33
N ALA A 28 7.54 7.16 -24.99
CA ALA A 28 8.12 6.00 -24.32
C ALA A 28 9.51 6.30 -23.73
N LYS A 29 10.35 7.07 -24.42
CA LYS A 29 11.65 7.53 -23.90
C LYS A 29 11.48 8.46 -22.70
N VAL A 30 10.53 9.40 -22.76
CA VAL A 30 10.22 10.30 -21.64
C VAL A 30 9.68 9.51 -20.44
N ALA A 31 8.80 8.53 -20.65
CA ALA A 31 8.33 7.65 -19.59
C ALA A 31 9.49 6.87 -18.93
N ALA A 32 10.37 6.25 -19.74
CA ALA A 32 11.50 5.48 -19.24
C ALA A 32 12.53 6.33 -18.47
N GLU A 33 12.72 7.60 -18.87
CA GLU A 33 13.60 8.55 -18.18
C GLU A 33 13.03 8.93 -16.81
N LEU A 34 11.74 9.27 -16.78
CA LEU A 34 11.03 9.66 -15.56
C LEU A 34 10.89 8.48 -14.59
N GLU A 35 10.68 7.25 -15.08
CA GLU A 35 10.70 6.04 -14.25
C GLU A 35 12.07 5.75 -13.65
N ARG A 36 13.14 6.02 -14.40
CA ARG A 36 14.51 5.88 -13.90
C ARG A 36 14.83 6.92 -12.82
N GLU A 37 14.35 8.14 -12.98
CA GLU A 37 14.45 9.19 -11.95
C GLU A 37 13.61 8.86 -10.71
N ALA A 38 12.41 8.32 -10.88
CA ALA A 38 11.56 7.87 -9.76
C ALA A 38 12.24 6.78 -8.93
N ARG A 39 12.89 5.80 -9.57
CA ARG A 39 13.67 4.75 -8.90
C ARG A 39 14.90 5.27 -8.14
N ALA A 40 15.42 6.43 -8.53
CA ALA A 40 16.59 7.05 -7.90
C ALA A 40 16.22 7.99 -6.72
N GLY A 41 14.96 7.99 -6.27
CA GLY A 41 14.48 8.89 -5.21
C GLY A 41 13.98 10.23 -5.74
N GLY A 42 13.32 10.20 -6.91
CA GLY A 42 12.85 11.36 -7.66
C GLY A 42 11.91 12.32 -6.90
N ARG A 43 11.60 13.44 -7.56
CA ARG A 43 10.87 14.58 -6.95
C ARG A 43 9.41 14.23 -6.63
N ALA A 44 8.86 14.87 -5.60
CA ALA A 44 7.45 14.77 -5.26
C ALA A 44 6.56 15.18 -6.47
N GLY A 45 5.56 14.34 -6.80
CA GLY A 45 4.66 14.56 -7.94
C GLY A 45 5.07 13.87 -9.25
N LEU A 46 6.28 13.28 -9.33
CA LEU A 46 6.75 12.52 -10.48
C LEU A 46 5.88 11.28 -10.77
N ASP A 47 5.40 10.63 -9.71
CA ASP A 47 4.51 9.46 -9.81
C ASP A 47 3.15 9.80 -10.43
N VAL A 48 2.63 11.01 -10.15
CA VAL A 48 1.36 11.50 -10.72
C VAL A 48 1.53 11.81 -12.20
N VAL A 49 2.67 12.40 -12.57
CA VAL A 49 3.02 12.64 -13.98
C VAL A 49 3.18 11.30 -14.72
N LEU A 50 3.86 10.32 -14.13
CA LEU A 50 3.97 8.96 -14.68
C LEU A 50 2.61 8.27 -14.80
N GLN A 51 1.74 8.42 -13.80
CA GLN A 51 0.40 7.83 -13.81
C GLN A 51 -0.51 8.46 -14.87
N GLU A 52 -0.51 9.78 -15.02
CA GLU A 52 -1.25 10.48 -16.08
C GLU A 52 -0.68 10.19 -17.47
N LEU A 53 0.66 10.06 -17.58
CA LEU A 53 1.33 9.70 -18.82
C LEU A 53 1.02 8.24 -19.20
N HIS A 54 0.96 7.31 -18.24
CA HIS A 54 0.50 5.95 -18.45
C HIS A 54 -0.99 5.84 -18.77
N ALA A 55 -1.86 6.61 -18.10
CA ALA A 55 -3.29 6.65 -18.38
C ALA A 55 -3.58 7.26 -19.76
N GLY A 56 -2.87 8.34 -20.10
CA GLY A 56 -2.90 8.96 -21.42
C GLY A 56 -2.41 8.02 -22.53
N LEU A 57 -1.33 7.25 -22.29
CA LEU A 57 -0.85 6.24 -23.23
C LEU A 57 -1.85 5.08 -23.39
N ARG A 58 -2.45 4.60 -22.30
CA ARG A 58 -3.49 3.54 -22.33
C ARG A 58 -4.73 3.96 -23.13
N GLY A 59 -5.17 5.21 -23.03
CA GLY A 59 -6.35 5.72 -23.73
C GLY A 59 -6.13 6.14 -25.18
N ARG A 60 -4.88 6.40 -25.59
CA ARG A 60 -4.56 7.07 -26.87
C ARG A 60 -4.22 6.13 -28.02
N PHE A 61 -3.71 4.94 -27.71
CA PHE A 61 -3.25 4.01 -28.73
C PHE A 61 -3.81 2.60 -28.50
N PRO A 62 -5.15 2.42 -28.57
CA PRO A 62 -5.76 1.10 -28.40
C PRO A 62 -5.17 0.07 -29.37
N ALA A 63 -4.85 0.47 -30.61
CA ALA A 63 -4.21 -0.40 -31.59
C ALA A 63 -2.75 -0.78 -31.25
N GLU A 64 -2.02 0.07 -30.53
CA GLU A 64 -0.62 -0.19 -30.15
C GLU A 64 -0.55 -0.97 -28.84
N GLN A 65 -1.50 -0.72 -27.94
CA GLN A 65 -1.80 -1.52 -26.75
C GLN A 65 -2.21 -2.94 -27.17
N GLU A 66 -3.17 -3.07 -28.08
CA GLU A 66 -3.62 -4.34 -28.65
C GLU A 66 -2.47 -5.07 -29.32
N ARG A 67 -1.63 -4.38 -30.11
CA ARG A 67 -0.38 -4.95 -30.66
C ARG A 67 0.58 -5.41 -29.56
N ARG A 68 0.76 -4.67 -28.47
CA ARG A 68 1.61 -5.08 -27.33
C ARG A 68 1.02 -6.26 -26.57
N GLU A 69 -0.30 -6.30 -26.41
CA GLU A 69 -1.02 -7.38 -25.75
C GLU A 69 -0.96 -8.66 -26.58
N LEU A 70 -1.13 -8.56 -27.91
CA LEU A 70 -0.91 -9.66 -28.86
C LEU A 70 0.57 -10.09 -28.88
N ALA A 71 1.52 -9.15 -28.95
CA ALA A 71 2.94 -9.48 -28.96
C ALA A 71 3.40 -10.19 -27.68
N ASN A 72 2.78 -9.87 -26.54
CA ASN A 72 3.05 -10.52 -25.26
C ASN A 72 2.14 -11.74 -25.01
N ALA A 73 1.15 -12.02 -25.87
CA ALA A 73 0.23 -13.14 -25.70
C ALA A 73 0.94 -14.50 -25.63
N PRO A 74 1.94 -14.80 -26.49
CA PRO A 74 2.67 -16.08 -26.42
C PRO A 74 3.32 -16.31 -25.05
N GLN A 75 4.00 -15.28 -24.52
CA GLN A 75 4.63 -15.32 -23.21
C GLN A 75 3.60 -15.48 -22.08
N ARG A 76 2.51 -14.72 -22.13
CA ARG A 76 1.44 -14.77 -21.11
C ARG A 76 0.78 -16.14 -21.06
N LEU A 77 0.45 -16.72 -22.22
CA LEU A 77 -0.12 -18.06 -22.33
C LEU A 77 0.85 -19.14 -21.86
N PHE A 78 2.14 -19.01 -22.21
CA PHE A 78 3.17 -19.94 -21.76
C PHE A 78 3.29 -19.96 -20.23
N PHE A 79 3.30 -18.79 -19.58
CA PHE A 79 3.42 -18.69 -18.12
C PHE A 79 2.09 -18.69 -17.36
N GLN A 80 0.96 -18.89 -18.03
CA GLN A 80 -0.37 -18.89 -17.41
C GLN A 80 -0.48 -19.81 -16.17
N PRO A 81 0.10 -21.04 -16.15
CA PRO A 81 0.08 -21.90 -14.96
C PRO A 81 0.81 -21.34 -13.75
N LEU A 82 1.70 -20.36 -13.94
CA LEU A 82 2.45 -19.73 -12.86
C LEU A 82 1.63 -18.69 -12.09
N GLY A 83 0.47 -18.25 -12.61
CA GLY A 83 -0.33 -17.15 -12.06
C GLY A 83 -0.42 -17.08 -10.52
N PRO A 84 -0.79 -18.18 -9.83
CA PRO A 84 -0.90 -18.21 -8.36
C PRO A 84 0.42 -18.00 -7.60
N PHE A 85 1.55 -18.23 -8.26
CA PHE A 85 2.90 -18.20 -7.69
C PHE A 85 3.60 -16.87 -7.94
N LEU A 86 3.05 -16.02 -8.82
CA LEU A 86 3.66 -14.76 -9.22
C LEU A 86 3.48 -13.67 -8.16
N ILE A 87 4.58 -12.97 -7.85
CA ILE A 87 4.62 -11.77 -7.00
C ILE A 87 5.24 -10.60 -7.75
N ASP A 88 4.87 -9.38 -7.40
CA ASP A 88 5.39 -8.17 -8.06
C ASP A 88 6.73 -7.73 -7.47
N GLU A 89 7.00 -8.10 -6.23
CA GLU A 89 8.20 -7.73 -5.50
C GLU A 89 9.32 -8.78 -5.66
N THR A 90 10.56 -8.35 -5.42
CA THR A 90 11.73 -9.22 -5.35
C THR A 90 12.15 -9.33 -3.88
N PRO A 91 11.66 -10.33 -3.11
CA PRO A 91 11.91 -10.42 -1.66
C PRO A 91 13.40 -10.61 -1.37
N ALA A 92 13.92 -10.11 -0.24
CA ALA A 92 15.36 -10.22 0.05
C ALA A 92 15.85 -11.68 0.11
N ALA A 93 15.05 -12.57 0.71
CA ALA A 93 15.29 -14.01 0.73
C ALA A 93 14.44 -14.73 -0.32
N LYS A 94 14.99 -15.81 -0.88
CA LYS A 94 14.25 -16.68 -1.81
C LYS A 94 13.23 -17.51 -1.04
N VAL A 95 11.97 -17.44 -1.48
CA VAL A 95 10.87 -18.23 -0.92
C VAL A 95 10.39 -19.19 -2.00
N ARG A 96 10.40 -20.48 -1.70
CA ARG A 96 9.95 -21.50 -2.66
C ARG A 96 8.47 -21.31 -2.98
N GLY A 97 8.14 -21.30 -4.27
CA GLY A 97 6.76 -21.12 -4.74
C GLY A 97 6.32 -19.66 -4.86
N ARG A 98 7.22 -18.69 -4.64
CA ARG A 98 7.01 -17.29 -5.02
C ARG A 98 8.01 -16.91 -6.12
N ILE A 99 7.49 -16.47 -7.26
CA ILE A 99 8.27 -16.14 -8.46
C ILE A 99 8.05 -14.66 -8.78
N PRO A 100 9.08 -13.80 -8.76
CA PRO A 100 8.94 -12.41 -9.19
C PRO A 100 8.50 -12.32 -10.65
N ARG A 101 7.48 -11.52 -10.95
CA ARG A 101 7.01 -11.29 -12.33
C ARG A 101 8.12 -10.73 -13.22
N ALA A 102 9.01 -9.93 -12.63
CA ALA A 102 10.17 -9.37 -13.31
C ALA A 102 11.07 -10.46 -13.95
N SER A 103 11.12 -11.66 -13.37
CA SER A 103 11.97 -12.76 -13.84
C SER A 103 11.43 -13.44 -15.10
N LEU A 104 10.11 -13.32 -15.37
CA LEU A 104 9.48 -13.99 -16.51
C LEU A 104 10.01 -13.50 -17.86
N ALA A 105 10.34 -12.21 -17.98
CA ALA A 105 10.86 -11.63 -19.21
C ALA A 105 12.26 -12.17 -19.56
N ALA A 106 13.13 -12.31 -18.55
CA ALA A 106 14.45 -12.89 -18.73
C ALA A 106 14.35 -14.37 -19.13
N VAL A 107 13.50 -15.13 -18.44
CA VAL A 107 13.28 -16.56 -18.76
C VAL A 107 12.67 -16.73 -20.15
N TRP A 108 11.70 -15.90 -20.54
CA TRP A 108 11.13 -15.94 -21.90
C TRP A 108 12.16 -15.66 -22.98
N THR A 109 12.97 -14.61 -22.78
CA THR A 109 14.04 -14.24 -23.72
C THR A 109 15.02 -15.38 -23.90
N TRP A 110 15.41 -16.02 -22.80
CA TRP A 110 16.27 -17.19 -22.82
C TRP A 110 15.65 -18.38 -23.57
N ILE A 111 14.36 -18.67 -23.36
CA ILE A 111 13.64 -19.72 -24.11
C ILE A 111 13.69 -19.43 -25.61
N ALA A 112 13.33 -18.20 -25.99
CA ALA A 112 13.15 -17.80 -27.38
C ALA A 112 14.46 -17.57 -28.14
N ARG A 113 15.56 -17.26 -27.45
CA ARG A 113 16.86 -17.00 -28.08
C ARG A 113 17.79 -18.22 -28.02
N ASP A 114 17.85 -18.88 -26.87
CA ASP A 114 18.94 -19.81 -26.57
C ASP A 114 18.46 -21.27 -26.45
N LEU A 115 17.29 -21.51 -25.85
CA LEU A 115 16.84 -22.88 -25.54
C LEU A 115 16.18 -23.57 -26.75
N VAL A 116 15.18 -22.94 -27.36
CA VAL A 116 14.38 -23.49 -28.46
C VAL A 116 13.94 -22.40 -29.45
N PRO A 117 14.88 -21.70 -30.11
CA PRO A 117 14.55 -20.51 -30.91
C PRO A 117 13.58 -20.76 -32.07
N VAL A 118 13.71 -21.91 -32.75
CA VAL A 118 12.84 -22.27 -33.88
C VAL A 118 11.42 -22.61 -33.40
N ASP A 119 11.30 -23.43 -32.35
CA ASP A 119 10.00 -23.83 -31.81
C ASP A 119 9.29 -22.65 -31.14
N ALA A 120 10.02 -21.78 -30.44
CA ALA A 120 9.48 -20.57 -29.83
C ALA A 120 8.94 -19.58 -30.86
N LYS A 121 9.64 -19.42 -32.00
CA LYS A 121 9.15 -18.61 -33.13
C LYS A 121 7.87 -19.20 -33.72
N THR A 122 7.88 -20.50 -34.00
CA THR A 122 6.71 -21.23 -34.55
C THR A 122 5.49 -21.12 -33.62
N TYR A 123 5.70 -21.30 -32.32
CA TYR A 123 4.67 -21.12 -31.31
C TYR A 123 4.13 -19.68 -31.26
N SER A 124 5.01 -18.68 -31.30
CA SER A 124 4.61 -17.26 -31.23
C SER A 124 3.80 -16.85 -32.45
N GLU A 125 4.18 -17.30 -33.65
CA GLU A 125 3.43 -17.09 -34.89
C GLU A 125 2.06 -17.77 -34.82
N ALA A 126 2.00 -19.02 -34.35
CA ALA A 126 0.75 -19.75 -34.20
C ALA A 126 -0.21 -19.10 -33.18
N VAL A 127 0.28 -18.61 -32.04
CA VAL A 127 -0.53 -17.87 -31.06
C VAL A 127 -1.04 -16.56 -31.64
N THR A 128 -0.19 -15.80 -32.34
CA THR A 128 -0.57 -14.50 -32.91
C THR A 128 -1.59 -14.64 -34.03
N ALA A 129 -1.63 -15.80 -34.69
CA ALA A 129 -2.61 -16.11 -35.73
C ALA A 129 -3.98 -16.58 -35.20
N LEU A 130 -4.11 -16.86 -33.90
CA LEU A 130 -5.39 -17.26 -33.29
C LEU A 130 -6.32 -16.05 -33.13
N MET A 131 -7.62 -16.28 -33.31
CA MET A 131 -8.63 -15.26 -33.03
C MET A 131 -8.82 -15.14 -31.50
N PRO A 132 -9.23 -13.96 -30.99
CA PRO A 132 -9.42 -13.75 -29.55
C PRO A 132 -10.34 -14.77 -28.86
N ASP A 133 -11.32 -15.32 -29.58
CA ASP A 133 -12.30 -16.28 -29.05
C ASP A 133 -11.80 -17.75 -29.04
N ASP A 134 -10.62 -18.03 -29.59
CA ASP A 134 -10.05 -19.38 -29.70
C ASP A 134 -9.30 -19.82 -28.41
N GLU A 135 -9.83 -19.50 -27.23
CA GLU A 135 -9.17 -19.73 -25.94
C GLU A 135 -8.76 -21.20 -25.72
N ALA A 136 -9.60 -22.16 -26.14
CA ALA A 136 -9.31 -23.58 -26.02
C ALA A 136 -8.15 -24.02 -26.92
N ALA A 137 -8.06 -23.47 -28.14
CA ALA A 137 -6.97 -23.76 -29.06
C ALA A 137 -5.66 -23.12 -28.56
N ALA A 138 -5.73 -21.88 -28.07
CA ALA A 138 -4.62 -21.18 -27.44
C ALA A 138 -4.07 -21.96 -26.24
N ALA A 139 -4.94 -22.45 -25.36
CA ALA A 139 -4.55 -23.26 -24.20
C ALA A 139 -3.89 -24.59 -24.61
N LYS A 140 -4.41 -25.26 -25.64
CA LYS A 140 -3.83 -26.52 -26.15
C LYS A 140 -2.45 -26.30 -26.77
N LEU A 141 -2.30 -25.24 -27.58
CA LEU A 141 -1.04 -24.85 -28.19
C LEU A 141 0.00 -24.51 -27.13
N ALA A 142 -0.38 -23.69 -26.13
CA ALA A 142 0.46 -23.34 -25.00
C ALA A 142 0.88 -24.58 -24.20
N LYS A 143 -0.04 -25.51 -23.91
CA LYS A 143 0.26 -26.75 -23.19
C LYS A 143 1.28 -27.62 -23.95
N SER A 144 1.10 -27.79 -25.25
CA SER A 144 2.03 -28.56 -26.09
C SER A 144 3.43 -27.93 -26.10
N PHE A 145 3.50 -26.60 -26.21
CA PHE A 145 4.77 -25.89 -26.19
C PHE A 145 5.43 -25.93 -24.79
N GLN A 146 4.64 -25.79 -23.72
CA GLN A 146 5.10 -25.99 -22.34
C GLN A 146 5.75 -27.35 -22.13
N ASP A 147 5.14 -28.44 -22.62
CA ASP A 147 5.70 -29.79 -22.49
C ASP A 147 7.04 -29.96 -23.20
N HIS A 148 7.13 -29.43 -24.43
CA HIS A 148 8.38 -29.44 -25.19
C HIS A 148 9.49 -28.66 -24.47
N VAL A 149 9.21 -27.40 -24.09
CA VAL A 149 10.16 -26.52 -23.41
C VAL A 149 10.57 -27.09 -22.05
N LEU A 150 9.63 -27.63 -21.28
CA LEU A 150 9.89 -28.21 -19.97
C LEU A 150 10.89 -29.36 -20.06
N ALA A 151 10.79 -30.23 -21.06
CA ALA A 151 11.76 -31.30 -21.28
C ALA A 151 13.18 -30.76 -21.50
N ARG A 152 13.31 -29.68 -22.27
CA ARG A 152 14.60 -29.02 -22.55
C ARG A 152 15.16 -28.29 -21.32
N MET A 153 14.33 -27.52 -20.61
CA MET A 153 14.72 -26.84 -19.38
C MET A 153 15.25 -27.82 -18.34
N ARG A 154 14.58 -28.97 -18.18
CA ARG A 154 15.02 -30.02 -17.25
C ARG A 154 16.36 -30.61 -17.64
N ALA A 155 16.57 -30.92 -18.92
CA ALA A 155 17.86 -31.43 -19.39
C ALA A 155 19.01 -30.44 -19.09
N VAL A 156 18.79 -29.15 -19.30
CA VAL A 156 19.76 -28.10 -18.97
C VAL A 156 20.04 -28.02 -17.48
N LEU A 157 19.01 -28.02 -16.63
CA LEU A 157 19.16 -27.99 -15.17
C LEU A 157 19.84 -29.25 -14.63
N ASP A 158 19.51 -30.43 -15.18
CA ASP A 158 20.13 -31.70 -14.80
C ASP A 158 21.61 -31.74 -15.18
N GLN A 159 21.97 -31.19 -16.36
CA GLN A 159 23.37 -31.07 -16.77
C GLN A 159 24.14 -30.09 -15.89
N ALA A 160 23.56 -28.92 -15.61
CA ALA A 160 24.12 -27.93 -14.68
C ALA A 160 24.27 -28.47 -13.25
N GLY A 161 23.45 -29.44 -12.84
CA GLY A 161 23.59 -30.11 -11.54
C GLY A 161 24.74 -31.13 -11.48
N ARG A 162 25.23 -31.62 -12.62
CA ARG A 162 26.29 -32.65 -12.70
C ARG A 162 27.65 -32.09 -13.12
N ASP A 163 27.68 -30.98 -13.84
CA ASP A 163 28.88 -30.37 -14.39
C ASP A 163 28.97 -28.89 -14.00
N GLU A 164 30.05 -28.53 -13.31
CA GLU A 164 30.30 -27.15 -12.86
C GLU A 164 30.51 -26.18 -14.03
N VAL A 165 31.04 -26.65 -15.17
CA VAL A 165 31.18 -25.83 -16.39
C VAL A 165 29.81 -25.53 -16.97
N ALA A 166 28.92 -26.52 -17.06
CA ALA A 166 27.54 -26.33 -17.45
C ALA A 166 26.78 -25.42 -16.46
N ALA A 167 27.03 -25.56 -15.15
CA ALA A 167 26.46 -24.68 -14.13
C ALA A 167 26.87 -23.22 -14.33
N ARG A 168 28.16 -22.97 -14.57
CA ARG A 168 28.70 -21.63 -14.84
C ARG A 168 28.16 -21.07 -16.16
N ARG A 169 27.99 -21.90 -17.20
CA ARG A 169 27.36 -21.48 -18.46
C ARG A 169 25.90 -21.09 -18.30
N LEU A 170 25.13 -21.88 -17.54
CA LEU A 170 23.75 -21.54 -17.22
C LEU A 170 23.69 -20.25 -16.41
N ALA A 171 24.50 -20.13 -15.36
CA ALA A 171 24.58 -18.91 -14.56
C ALA A 171 24.99 -17.69 -15.39
N ALA A 172 25.84 -17.83 -16.42
CA ALA A 172 26.23 -16.73 -17.31
C ALA A 172 25.09 -16.26 -18.26
N GLN A 173 24.05 -17.08 -18.46
CA GLN A 173 22.87 -16.72 -19.25
C GLN A 173 21.85 -15.92 -18.43
N PHE A 174 21.99 -15.95 -17.10
CA PHE A 174 21.17 -15.22 -16.15
C PHE A 174 22.03 -14.13 -15.46
N ARG A 175 21.39 -13.07 -14.97
CA ARG A 175 22.05 -11.93 -14.31
C ARG A 175 22.46 -12.25 -12.88
N SER A 176 21.90 -13.30 -12.28
CA SER A 176 22.20 -13.70 -10.91
C SER A 176 21.92 -15.18 -10.65
N GLN A 177 22.54 -15.72 -9.60
CA GLN A 177 22.25 -17.09 -9.12
C GLN A 177 20.78 -17.25 -8.70
N ARG A 178 20.16 -16.18 -8.22
CA ARG A 178 18.75 -16.14 -7.84
C ARG A 178 17.83 -16.40 -9.03
N GLU A 179 18.11 -15.83 -10.19
CA GLU A 179 17.30 -16.07 -11.39
C GLU A 179 17.35 -17.54 -11.82
N VAL A 180 18.46 -18.25 -11.55
CA VAL A 180 18.57 -19.70 -11.76
C VAL A 180 17.69 -20.47 -10.75
N GLU A 181 17.58 -20.01 -9.50
CA GLU A 181 16.65 -20.59 -8.53
C GLU A 181 15.18 -20.34 -8.89
N GLU A 182 14.87 -19.16 -9.42
CA GLU A 182 13.54 -18.82 -9.93
C GLU A 182 13.19 -19.69 -11.15
N LEU A 183 14.15 -19.95 -12.05
CA LEU A 183 13.99 -20.92 -13.14
C LEU A 183 13.68 -22.32 -12.60
N ARG A 184 14.33 -22.76 -11.52
CA ARG A 184 14.03 -24.07 -10.88
C ARG A 184 12.59 -24.11 -10.35
N ASP A 185 12.12 -23.04 -9.73
CA ASP A 185 10.74 -22.96 -9.25
C ASP A 185 9.75 -22.96 -10.42
N ILE A 186 10.03 -22.22 -11.51
CA ILE A 186 9.23 -22.23 -12.76
C ILE A 186 9.12 -23.66 -13.31
N VAL A 187 10.25 -24.35 -13.46
CA VAL A 187 10.29 -25.74 -13.97
C VAL A 187 9.51 -26.68 -13.06
N ALA A 188 9.63 -26.53 -11.74
CA ALA A 188 8.92 -27.36 -10.79
C ALA A 188 7.40 -27.14 -10.86
N VAL A 189 6.93 -25.90 -10.96
CA VAL A 189 5.51 -25.58 -11.13
C VAL A 189 4.99 -26.12 -12.46
N LEU A 190 5.69 -25.87 -13.57
CA LEU A 190 5.28 -26.35 -14.90
C LEU A 190 5.22 -27.88 -14.96
N ARG A 191 6.14 -28.58 -14.29
CA ARG A 191 6.11 -30.04 -14.15
C ARG A 191 4.94 -30.52 -13.31
N ALA A 192 4.60 -29.79 -12.25
CA ALA A 192 3.53 -30.16 -11.33
C ALA A 192 2.15 -29.63 -11.75
N ARG A 193 2.03 -28.89 -12.86
CA ARG A 193 0.83 -28.12 -13.22
C ARG A 193 -0.47 -28.94 -13.22
N ASP A 194 -0.46 -30.16 -13.76
CA ASP A 194 -1.66 -31.00 -13.85
C ASP A 194 -2.03 -31.55 -12.45
N ALA A 195 -1.04 -31.90 -11.63
CA ALA A 195 -1.25 -32.30 -10.24
C ALA A 195 -1.76 -31.13 -9.37
N LEU A 196 -1.19 -29.93 -9.55
CA LEU A 196 -1.63 -28.71 -8.87
C LEU A 196 -3.05 -28.32 -9.27
N THR A 197 -3.41 -28.50 -10.55
CA THR A 197 -4.79 -28.30 -11.04
C THR A 197 -5.75 -29.30 -10.42
N ALA A 198 -5.36 -30.59 -10.31
CA ALA A 198 -6.17 -31.62 -9.66
C ALA A 198 -6.31 -31.41 -8.14
N ILE A 199 -5.31 -30.84 -7.47
CA ILE A 199 -5.41 -30.40 -6.07
C ILE A 199 -6.38 -29.22 -5.99
N ALA A 200 -6.20 -28.21 -6.84
CA ALA A 200 -7.00 -26.99 -6.84
C ALA A 200 -8.50 -27.25 -7.10
N SER A 201 -8.85 -28.27 -7.90
CA SER A 201 -10.25 -28.64 -8.19
C SER A 201 -10.94 -29.38 -7.04
N ARG A 202 -10.16 -30.00 -6.13
CA ARG A 202 -10.67 -30.68 -4.94
C ARG A 202 -10.78 -29.77 -3.73
N LEU A 203 -10.18 -28.57 -3.79
CA LEU A 203 -10.30 -27.56 -2.75
C LEU A 203 -11.53 -26.68 -3.00
N PRO A 204 -12.22 -26.20 -1.93
CA PRO A 204 -13.23 -25.16 -2.09
C PRO A 204 -12.64 -23.93 -2.79
N PRO A 205 -13.42 -23.26 -3.66
CA PRO A 205 -12.91 -22.12 -4.43
C PRO A 205 -12.55 -20.91 -3.56
N ILE A 206 -13.24 -20.76 -2.42
CA ILE A 206 -13.01 -19.74 -1.40
C ILE A 206 -13.17 -20.40 -0.03
N ILE A 207 -12.21 -20.17 0.87
CA ILE A 207 -12.20 -20.67 2.24
C ILE A 207 -12.18 -19.47 3.19
N ARG A 208 -13.30 -19.22 3.85
CA ARG A 208 -13.43 -18.13 4.85
C ARG A 208 -12.81 -18.49 6.20
N ASN A 209 -12.98 -19.75 6.61
CA ASN A 209 -12.48 -20.27 7.86
C ASN A 209 -11.94 -21.70 7.65
N LEU A 210 -10.64 -21.87 7.82
CA LEU A 210 -9.97 -23.16 7.76
C LEU A 210 -10.01 -23.81 9.14
N ALA A 211 -11.12 -24.47 9.45
CA ALA A 211 -11.36 -25.21 10.68
C ALA A 211 -12.23 -26.46 10.42
N ASP A 212 -12.31 -27.34 11.43
CA ASP A 212 -13.27 -28.46 11.51
C ASP A 212 -13.35 -29.34 10.24
N GLU A 213 -14.52 -29.40 9.62
CA GLU A 213 -14.80 -30.16 8.40
C GLU A 213 -13.96 -29.66 7.22
N THR A 214 -13.79 -28.34 7.09
CA THR A 214 -12.97 -27.76 6.02
C THR A 214 -11.50 -28.15 6.21
N MET A 215 -10.99 -28.08 7.43
CA MET A 215 -9.64 -28.53 7.76
C MET A 215 -9.45 -30.02 7.46
N THR A 216 -10.42 -30.86 7.83
CA THR A 216 -10.40 -32.30 7.55
C THR A 216 -10.37 -32.58 6.04
N GLY A 217 -11.21 -31.90 5.26
CA GLY A 217 -11.23 -31.99 3.80
C GLY A 217 -9.91 -31.56 3.16
N VAL A 218 -9.36 -30.42 3.58
CA VAL A 218 -8.06 -29.92 3.09
C VAL A 218 -6.94 -30.90 3.40
N ARG A 219 -6.85 -31.44 4.64
CA ARG A 219 -5.87 -32.49 4.96
C ARG A 219 -6.00 -33.71 4.05
N ALA A 220 -7.21 -34.18 3.80
CA ALA A 220 -7.45 -35.33 2.93
C ALA A 220 -6.97 -35.09 1.49
N VAL A 221 -7.09 -33.85 0.99
CA VAL A 221 -6.52 -33.46 -0.32
C VAL A 221 -4.99 -33.49 -0.30
N PHE A 222 -4.39 -33.02 0.79
CA PHE A 222 -2.93 -32.89 0.95
C PHE A 222 -2.20 -34.18 1.34
N ASN A 223 -2.90 -35.25 1.76
CA ASN A 223 -2.28 -36.54 2.09
C ASN A 223 -1.42 -37.11 0.96
N ALA A 224 -1.88 -37.06 -0.30
CA ALA A 224 -1.12 -37.58 -1.44
C ALA A 224 0.12 -36.74 -1.79
N PRO A 225 0.05 -35.39 -1.91
CA PRO A 225 1.24 -34.54 -2.03
C PRO A 225 2.24 -34.71 -0.88
N LEU A 226 1.76 -34.89 0.36
CA LEU A 226 2.61 -35.07 1.53
C LEU A 226 3.43 -36.37 1.49
N THR A 227 2.84 -37.46 0.98
CA THR A 227 3.43 -38.80 1.08
C THR A 227 4.08 -39.29 -0.21
N ARG A 228 3.53 -38.92 -1.38
CA ARG A 228 3.95 -39.47 -2.68
C ARG A 228 4.72 -38.48 -3.54
N HIS A 229 4.47 -37.18 -3.36
CA HIS A 229 5.04 -36.11 -4.19
C HIS A 229 5.51 -34.91 -3.34
N PRO A 230 6.47 -35.11 -2.41
CA PRO A 230 6.92 -34.07 -1.49
C PRO A 230 7.47 -32.82 -2.21
N GLU A 231 7.91 -32.96 -3.46
CA GLU A 231 8.37 -31.85 -4.31
C GLU A 231 7.25 -30.90 -4.75
N VAL A 232 6.01 -31.39 -4.83
CA VAL A 232 4.81 -30.61 -5.21
C VAL A 232 4.25 -29.85 -4.02
N PHE A 233 4.48 -30.35 -2.81
CA PHE A 233 3.85 -29.87 -1.58
C PHE A 233 4.03 -28.36 -1.33
N PRO A 234 5.22 -27.74 -1.45
CA PRO A 234 5.37 -26.30 -1.28
C PRO A 234 4.50 -25.46 -2.23
N TYR A 235 4.29 -25.95 -3.46
CA TYR A 235 3.45 -25.27 -4.45
C TYR A 235 1.96 -25.48 -4.15
N ALA A 236 1.59 -26.65 -3.63
CA ALA A 236 0.23 -26.89 -3.17
C ALA A 236 -0.16 -25.96 -2.01
N LEU A 237 0.78 -25.63 -1.11
CA LEU A 237 0.55 -24.64 -0.04
C LEU A 237 0.21 -23.25 -0.59
N VAL A 238 0.90 -22.82 -1.65
CA VAL A 238 0.59 -21.53 -2.31
C VAL A 238 -0.81 -21.55 -2.92
N VAL A 239 -1.20 -22.66 -3.55
CA VAL A 239 -2.58 -22.85 -4.06
C VAL A 239 -3.60 -22.76 -2.93
N LEU A 240 -3.38 -23.47 -1.81
CA LEU A 240 -4.26 -23.40 -0.64
C LEU A 240 -4.34 -21.97 -0.09
N MET A 241 -3.20 -21.30 0.08
CA MET A 241 -3.18 -19.93 0.58
C MET A 241 -3.95 -18.97 -0.33
N GLY A 242 -3.92 -19.17 -1.64
CA GLY A 242 -4.72 -18.42 -2.61
C GLY A 242 -6.24 -18.66 -2.52
N ARG A 243 -6.69 -19.73 -1.86
CA ARG A 243 -8.11 -19.97 -1.57
C ARG A 243 -8.58 -19.33 -0.27
N LEU A 244 -7.67 -18.94 0.62
CA LEU A 244 -8.01 -18.39 1.93
C LEU A 244 -8.39 -16.91 1.80
N VAL A 245 -9.55 -16.54 2.36
CA VAL A 245 -9.91 -15.12 2.53
C VAL A 245 -8.92 -14.43 3.48
N GLN A 246 -8.41 -15.18 4.45
CA GLN A 246 -7.42 -14.74 5.40
C GLN A 246 -6.17 -15.63 5.30
N PRO A 247 -5.14 -15.21 4.55
CA PRO A 247 -3.97 -16.03 4.26
C PRO A 247 -3.22 -16.56 5.49
N TRP A 248 -3.27 -15.86 6.63
CA TRP A 248 -2.65 -16.30 7.88
C TRP A 248 -3.20 -17.64 8.40
N GLN A 249 -4.40 -18.05 7.99
CA GLN A 249 -4.98 -19.34 8.40
C GLN A 249 -4.16 -20.55 7.90
N ILE A 250 -3.19 -20.35 6.99
CA ILE A 250 -2.20 -21.38 6.64
C ILE A 250 -1.39 -21.87 7.85
N LEU A 251 -1.28 -21.05 8.91
CA LEU A 251 -0.65 -21.43 10.18
C LEU A 251 -1.43 -22.53 10.91
N ARG A 252 -2.77 -22.48 10.86
CA ARG A 252 -3.64 -23.56 11.38
C ARG A 252 -3.38 -24.87 10.68
N PHE A 253 -3.14 -24.80 9.37
CA PHE A 253 -2.81 -25.98 8.59
C PHE A 253 -1.48 -26.57 9.03
N ALA A 254 -0.46 -25.73 9.27
CA ALA A 254 0.84 -26.15 9.79
C ALA A 254 0.71 -26.86 11.14
N ALA A 255 0.03 -26.24 12.11
CA ALA A 255 -0.18 -26.81 13.44
C ALA A 255 -0.98 -28.12 13.38
N ARG A 256 -2.01 -28.18 12.54
CA ARG A 256 -2.81 -29.39 12.36
C ARG A 256 -2.04 -30.53 11.69
N MET A 257 -1.11 -30.22 10.77
CA MET A 257 -0.23 -31.21 10.17
C MET A 257 0.79 -31.76 11.16
N ALA A 258 1.33 -30.90 12.03
CA ALA A 258 2.29 -31.28 13.05
C ALA A 258 1.64 -31.90 14.29
N GLU A 259 0.31 -31.79 14.41
CA GLU A 259 -0.48 -32.22 15.57
C GLU A 259 -0.01 -31.57 16.89
N THR A 260 0.54 -30.36 16.78
CA THR A 260 1.03 -29.51 17.86
C THR A 260 1.06 -28.07 17.39
N ASP A 261 0.89 -27.13 18.30
CA ASP A 261 1.10 -25.70 18.13
C ASP A 261 2.53 -25.26 18.49
N SER A 262 3.35 -26.16 19.05
CA SER A 262 4.73 -25.84 19.43
C SER A 262 5.57 -25.48 18.21
N ALA A 263 5.98 -24.21 18.14
CA ALA A 263 6.77 -23.69 17.04
C ALA A 263 8.07 -24.48 16.82
N ALA A 264 8.73 -24.90 17.90
CA ALA A 264 9.97 -25.69 17.83
C ALA A 264 9.73 -27.05 17.16
N LYS A 265 8.66 -27.76 17.54
CA LYS A 265 8.31 -29.07 16.95
C LYS A 265 7.86 -28.93 15.49
N ILE A 266 7.10 -27.89 15.16
CA ILE A 266 6.68 -27.61 13.78
C ILE A 266 7.90 -27.33 12.89
N ALA A 267 8.89 -26.59 13.39
CA ALA A 267 10.10 -26.25 12.65
C ALA A 267 10.95 -27.49 12.30
N GLU A 268 10.90 -28.54 13.13
CA GLU A 268 11.58 -29.82 12.87
C GLU A 268 10.88 -30.68 11.80
N MET A 269 9.65 -30.31 11.39
CA MET A 269 8.86 -31.02 10.38
C MET A 269 8.86 -30.23 9.06
N PRO A 270 9.68 -30.57 8.05
CA PRO A 270 9.87 -29.74 6.86
C PRO A 270 8.58 -29.37 6.12
N ALA A 271 7.60 -30.27 6.07
CA ALA A 271 6.31 -30.01 5.44
C ALA A 271 5.45 -29.01 6.23
N ALA A 272 5.39 -29.12 7.56
CA ALA A 272 4.64 -28.16 8.38
C ALA A 272 5.38 -26.81 8.45
N ALA A 273 6.71 -26.83 8.60
CA ALA A 273 7.56 -25.64 8.58
C ALA A 273 7.39 -24.84 7.28
N ALA A 274 7.27 -25.50 6.12
CA ALA A 274 7.07 -24.82 4.84
C ALA A 274 5.80 -23.93 4.80
N ALA A 275 4.74 -24.31 5.51
CA ALA A 275 3.52 -23.49 5.62
C ALA A 275 3.75 -22.24 6.49
N VAL A 276 4.53 -22.36 7.57
CA VAL A 276 4.92 -21.23 8.42
C VAL A 276 5.86 -20.28 7.67
N GLU A 277 6.84 -20.82 6.94
CA GLU A 277 7.75 -20.04 6.10
C GLU A 277 7.00 -19.27 5.00
N LEU A 278 5.97 -19.88 4.41
CA LEU A 278 5.10 -19.20 3.44
C LEU A 278 4.30 -18.06 4.08
N ALA A 279 3.81 -18.22 5.31
CA ALA A 279 3.15 -17.16 6.05
C ALA A 279 4.09 -15.99 6.37
N PHE A 280 5.34 -16.29 6.76
CA PHE A 280 6.34 -15.24 7.01
C PHE A 280 6.67 -14.49 5.74
N ALA A 281 6.88 -15.21 4.63
CA ALA A 281 7.11 -14.60 3.34
C ALA A 281 5.99 -13.63 2.93
N GLU A 282 4.74 -13.98 3.21
CA GLU A 282 3.60 -13.12 2.91
C GLU A 282 3.53 -11.88 3.82
N LEU A 283 3.81 -12.05 5.11
CA LEU A 283 3.89 -10.94 6.06
C LEU A 283 5.03 -9.97 5.72
N GLU A 284 6.23 -10.48 5.45
CA GLU A 284 7.41 -9.69 5.10
C GLU A 284 7.29 -9.01 3.74
N ARG A 285 6.46 -9.54 2.84
CA ARG A 285 6.13 -8.90 1.57
C ARG A 285 5.14 -7.75 1.75
N ARG A 286 4.12 -7.93 2.59
CA ARG A 286 3.06 -6.93 2.82
C ARG A 286 3.47 -5.77 3.71
N ALA A 287 4.27 -6.02 4.75
CA ALA A 287 4.62 -4.99 5.71
C ALA A 287 5.33 -3.76 5.07
N PRO A 288 6.28 -3.92 4.14
CA PRO A 288 6.89 -2.80 3.42
C PRO A 288 5.92 -1.96 2.57
N ASP A 289 4.76 -2.50 2.17
CA ASP A 289 3.79 -1.79 1.30
C ASP A 289 3.05 -0.66 2.04
N LEU A 290 3.11 -0.63 3.37
CA LEU A 290 2.54 0.46 4.18
C LEU A 290 3.18 1.81 3.83
N GLY A 291 4.51 1.87 3.70
CA GLY A 291 5.24 3.11 3.42
C GLY A 291 4.88 3.73 2.06
N PRO A 292 4.93 2.98 0.94
CA PRO A 292 4.45 3.44 -0.35
C PRO A 292 2.98 3.87 -0.35
N ALA A 293 2.10 3.18 0.36
CA ALA A 293 0.69 3.58 0.46
C ALA A 293 0.54 4.95 1.14
N LEU A 294 1.28 5.18 2.23
CA LEU A 294 1.30 6.47 2.94
C LEU A 294 1.87 7.60 2.08
N ARG A 295 3.00 7.38 1.39
CA ARG A 295 3.59 8.38 0.49
C ARG A 295 2.67 8.79 -0.66
N ARG A 296 1.91 7.82 -1.20
CA ARG A 296 0.89 8.08 -2.24
C ARG A 296 -0.41 8.64 -1.69
N ARG A 297 -0.56 8.72 -0.36
CA ARG A 297 -1.79 9.13 0.33
C ARG A 297 -2.98 8.25 -0.03
N ASP A 298 -2.74 6.97 -0.24
CA ASP A 298 -3.75 5.96 -0.53
C ASP A 298 -4.21 5.29 0.77
N MET A 299 -5.10 5.96 1.50
CA MET A 299 -5.60 5.48 2.80
C MET A 299 -6.38 4.17 2.69
N GLY A 300 -7.02 3.90 1.53
CA GLY A 300 -7.74 2.66 1.29
C GLY A 300 -6.81 1.45 1.25
N THR A 301 -5.74 1.53 0.43
CA THR A 301 -4.71 0.49 0.38
C THR A 301 -3.98 0.38 1.73
N PHE A 302 -3.66 1.50 2.35
CA PHE A 302 -3.02 1.52 3.67
C PHE A 302 -3.85 0.76 4.73
N ALA A 303 -5.15 1.07 4.84
CA ALA A 303 -6.04 0.43 5.82
C ALA A 303 -6.13 -1.09 5.62
N GLN A 304 -6.24 -1.54 4.36
CA GLN A 304 -6.29 -2.96 4.04
C GLN A 304 -4.96 -3.67 4.36
N THR A 305 -3.84 -3.09 3.95
CA THR A 305 -2.51 -3.64 4.22
C THR A 305 -2.22 -3.69 5.73
N LEU A 306 -2.57 -2.65 6.47
CA LEU A 306 -2.39 -2.60 7.92
C LEU A 306 -3.20 -3.69 8.63
N LYS A 307 -4.46 -3.89 8.21
CA LYS A 307 -5.30 -4.97 8.70
C LYS A 307 -4.70 -6.34 8.39
N ASP A 308 -4.19 -6.55 7.18
CA ASP A 308 -3.58 -7.84 6.80
C ASP A 308 -2.33 -8.12 7.64
N VAL A 309 -1.45 -7.13 7.83
CA VAL A 309 -0.28 -7.23 8.70
C VAL A 309 -0.69 -7.56 10.14
N HIS A 310 -1.70 -6.86 10.67
CA HIS A 310 -2.28 -7.15 11.99
C HIS A 310 -2.77 -8.60 12.09
N ASP A 311 -3.56 -9.05 11.12
CA ASP A 311 -4.17 -10.37 11.14
C ASP A 311 -3.11 -11.49 11.06
N PHE A 312 -2.04 -11.28 10.28
CA PHE A 312 -0.89 -12.17 10.28
C PHE A 312 -0.18 -12.21 11.63
N VAL A 313 0.17 -11.05 12.20
CA VAL A 313 0.86 -10.97 13.50
C VAL A 313 0.05 -11.67 14.59
N ARG A 314 -1.26 -11.41 14.62
CA ARG A 314 -2.19 -12.09 15.52
C ARG A 314 -2.20 -13.60 15.26
N GLY A 315 -2.35 -14.02 14.00
CA GLY A 315 -2.37 -15.42 13.60
C GLY A 315 -1.14 -16.19 14.06
N PHE A 316 0.07 -15.62 13.91
CA PHE A 316 1.30 -16.23 14.42
C PHE A 316 1.27 -16.46 15.93
N ARG A 317 0.70 -15.54 16.70
CA ARG A 317 0.63 -15.64 18.16
C ARG A 317 -0.48 -16.57 18.64
N THR A 318 -1.58 -16.66 17.91
CA THR A 318 -2.74 -17.47 18.33
C THR A 318 -2.65 -18.91 17.89
N GLU A 319 -1.98 -19.17 16.76
CA GLU A 319 -1.91 -20.52 16.17
C GLU A 319 -0.60 -21.25 16.51
N LEU A 320 0.43 -20.54 16.99
CA LEU A 320 1.72 -21.11 17.35
C LEU A 320 2.16 -20.69 18.76
N ASP A 321 2.63 -21.65 19.54
CA ASP A 321 3.40 -21.41 20.76
C ASP A 321 4.84 -21.03 20.40
N LEU A 322 5.05 -19.72 20.26
CA LEU A 322 6.34 -19.12 19.95
C LEU A 322 7.19 -18.95 21.21
N ALA A 323 8.04 -19.93 21.48
CA ALA A 323 9.02 -19.85 22.56
C ALA A 323 9.88 -18.57 22.46
N ALA A 324 10.08 -17.89 23.59
CA ALA A 324 10.85 -16.66 23.67
C ALA A 324 12.27 -16.87 23.12
N GLY A 325 12.70 -15.99 22.20
CA GLY A 325 14.02 -16.06 21.59
C GLY A 325 14.20 -17.09 20.47
N SER A 326 13.15 -17.87 20.14
CA SER A 326 13.15 -18.73 18.96
C SER A 326 13.35 -17.92 17.66
N PRO A 327 13.88 -18.53 16.58
CA PRO A 327 14.09 -17.84 15.30
C PRO A 327 12.80 -17.19 14.77
N TRP A 328 11.67 -17.91 14.80
CA TRP A 328 10.38 -17.37 14.37
C TRP A 328 9.87 -16.25 15.28
N ALA A 329 10.04 -16.34 16.61
CA ALA A 329 9.70 -15.23 17.51
C ALA A 329 10.53 -13.97 17.24
N LYS A 330 11.84 -14.12 17.00
CA LYS A 330 12.74 -13.02 16.64
C LYS A 330 12.36 -12.40 15.30
N ARG A 331 12.03 -13.21 14.31
CA ARG A 331 11.59 -12.77 12.98
C ARG A 331 10.29 -11.99 13.04
N LEU A 332 9.29 -12.49 13.77
CA LEU A 332 8.02 -11.78 13.98
C LEU A 332 8.23 -10.46 14.73
N ALA A 333 9.08 -10.45 15.77
CA ALA A 333 9.42 -9.24 16.51
C ALA A 333 10.12 -8.18 15.64
N ALA A 334 11.00 -8.60 14.71
CA ALA A 334 11.65 -7.71 13.77
C ALA A 334 10.63 -7.01 12.85
N VAL A 335 9.74 -7.77 12.21
CA VAL A 335 8.68 -7.18 11.36
C VAL A 335 7.81 -6.22 12.15
N ARG A 336 7.37 -6.62 13.36
CA ARG A 336 6.56 -5.75 14.23
C ARG A 336 7.30 -4.44 14.57
N LYS A 337 8.60 -4.52 14.87
CA LYS A 337 9.42 -3.35 15.17
C LYS A 337 9.53 -2.42 13.97
N ASP A 338 9.77 -2.95 12.77
CA ASP A 338 9.92 -2.16 11.56
C ASP A 338 8.61 -1.41 11.22
N VAL A 339 7.48 -2.12 11.30
CA VAL A 339 6.15 -1.52 11.12
C VAL A 339 5.86 -0.47 12.21
N ALA A 340 6.16 -0.78 13.48
CA ALA A 340 5.94 0.14 14.58
C ALA A 340 6.76 1.43 14.44
N SER A 341 8.01 1.32 14.01
CA SER A 341 8.90 2.46 13.78
C SER A 341 8.34 3.37 12.70
N LEU A 342 8.03 2.80 11.52
CA LEU A 342 7.44 3.54 10.40
C LEU A 342 6.16 4.28 10.82
N LEU A 343 5.23 3.58 11.47
CA LEU A 343 3.94 4.16 11.82
C LEU A 343 4.02 5.15 12.99
N SER A 344 4.95 4.97 13.92
CA SER A 344 5.14 5.92 15.02
C SER A 344 5.63 7.28 14.52
N ASP A 345 6.54 7.28 13.54
CA ASP A 345 7.03 8.51 12.90
C ASP A 345 5.91 9.25 12.18
N GLU A 346 5.08 8.51 11.43
CA GLU A 346 3.94 9.06 10.67
C GLU A 346 2.82 9.57 11.60
N ILE A 347 2.54 8.86 12.71
CA ILE A 347 1.61 9.31 13.76
C ILE A 347 2.08 10.62 14.41
N ALA A 348 3.38 10.73 14.69
CA ALA A 348 3.97 11.93 15.26
C ALA A 348 3.90 13.10 14.25
N ALA A 349 4.21 12.84 12.98
CA ALA A 349 4.10 13.82 11.90
C ALA A 349 2.66 14.32 11.73
N ALA A 350 1.68 13.41 11.73
CA ALA A 350 0.25 13.76 11.67
C ALA A 350 -0.17 14.70 12.81
N SER A 351 0.24 14.39 14.04
CA SER A 351 -0.07 15.21 15.22
C SER A 351 0.58 16.60 15.13
N ALA A 352 1.85 16.65 14.71
CA ALA A 352 2.57 17.90 14.52
C ALA A 352 1.95 18.79 13.42
N GLU A 353 1.45 18.18 12.34
CA GLU A 353 0.79 18.87 11.24
C GLU A 353 -0.54 19.49 11.66
N VAL A 354 -1.38 18.74 12.37
CA VAL A 354 -2.64 19.27 12.95
C VAL A 354 -2.32 20.43 13.90
N ARG A 355 -1.32 20.28 14.77
CA ARG A 355 -0.87 21.34 15.68
C ARG A 355 -0.40 22.58 14.91
N ARG A 356 0.35 22.42 13.81
CA ARG A 356 0.86 23.52 12.97
C ARG A 356 -0.27 24.32 12.33
N LEU A 357 -1.29 23.64 11.84
CA LEU A 357 -2.43 24.24 11.16
C LEU A 357 -3.43 24.89 12.12
N LEU A 358 -3.62 24.32 13.30
CA LEU A 358 -4.51 24.88 14.33
C LEU A 358 -3.82 25.86 15.28
N LYS A 359 -2.53 26.15 15.08
CA LYS A 359 -1.81 27.15 15.88
C LYS A 359 -2.40 28.55 15.62
N PRO A 360 -2.74 29.33 16.67
CA PRO A 360 -3.11 30.73 16.53
C PRO A 360 -2.01 31.54 15.84
N ARG A 361 -2.38 32.29 14.79
CA ARG A 361 -1.47 33.15 14.02
C ARG A 361 -1.64 34.61 14.42
N ASN A 362 -0.53 35.37 14.40
CA ASN A 362 -0.61 36.82 14.56
C ASN A 362 -1.32 37.46 13.35
N ARG A 363 -1.74 38.74 13.48
CA ARG A 363 -2.51 39.42 12.42
C ARG A 363 -1.77 39.48 11.08
N ARG A 364 -0.45 39.70 11.09
CA ARG A 364 0.35 39.81 9.86
C ARG A 364 0.40 38.48 9.10
N GLU A 365 0.63 37.38 9.82
CA GLU A 365 0.64 36.03 9.26
C GLU A 365 -0.75 35.63 8.74
N ALA A 366 -1.80 35.88 9.52
CA ALA A 366 -3.17 35.53 9.13
C ALA A 366 -3.71 36.36 7.96
N ALA A 367 -3.19 37.58 7.73
CA ALA A 367 -3.55 38.40 6.59
C ALA A 367 -2.72 38.09 5.33
N ALA A 368 -1.61 37.35 5.46
CA ALA A 368 -0.74 37.00 4.34
C ALA A 368 -1.28 35.83 3.50
N GLU A 369 -2.10 34.97 4.10
CA GLU A 369 -2.74 33.83 3.44
C GLU A 369 -4.27 33.96 3.54
N PRO A 370 -5.03 33.79 2.45
CA PRO A 370 -6.48 33.92 2.49
C PRO A 370 -7.18 32.73 3.18
N LEU A 371 -6.62 31.53 3.04
CA LEU A 371 -7.18 30.25 3.52
C LEU A 371 -6.03 29.27 3.79
N ILE A 372 -6.25 28.26 4.63
CA ILE A 372 -5.36 27.09 4.67
C ILE A 372 -5.36 26.43 3.28
N PRO A 373 -4.18 26.12 2.69
CA PRO A 373 -4.11 25.40 1.44
C PRO A 373 -4.86 24.06 1.47
N ALA A 374 -5.63 23.76 0.42
CA ALA A 374 -6.38 22.50 0.32
C ALA A 374 -5.51 21.22 0.49
N PRO A 375 -4.26 21.17 -0.02
CA PRO A 375 -3.37 20.02 0.22
C PRO A 375 -3.04 19.78 1.70
N ASP A 376 -2.88 20.86 2.48
CA ASP A 376 -2.59 20.82 3.91
C ASP A 376 -3.81 20.35 4.71
N VAL A 377 -5.00 20.85 4.37
CA VAL A 377 -6.28 20.37 4.93
C VAL A 377 -6.42 18.86 4.73
N ALA A 378 -6.22 18.41 3.49
CA ALA A 378 -6.29 16.99 3.19
C ALA A 378 -5.23 16.22 4.02
N ALA A 379 -4.00 16.75 4.14
CA ALA A 379 -2.92 16.05 4.83
C ALA A 379 -3.22 15.85 6.32
N ALA A 380 -3.81 16.85 6.97
CA ALA A 380 -4.30 16.74 8.33
C ALA A 380 -5.44 15.74 8.48
N GLU A 381 -6.37 15.70 7.52
CA GLU A 381 -7.47 14.73 7.50
C GLU A 381 -6.97 13.29 7.37
N ASP A 382 -6.08 13.02 6.41
CA ASP A 382 -5.44 11.70 6.22
C ASP A 382 -4.61 11.33 7.45
N GLY A 383 -3.89 12.29 8.04
CA GLY A 383 -3.10 12.07 9.26
C GLY A 383 -3.96 11.67 10.47
N VAL A 384 -5.14 12.28 10.63
CA VAL A 384 -6.09 11.85 11.68
C VAL A 384 -6.67 10.48 11.37
N GLU A 385 -7.00 10.19 10.11
CA GLU A 385 -7.47 8.86 9.71
C GLU A 385 -6.42 7.78 9.98
N LEU A 386 -5.16 8.03 9.64
CA LEU A 386 -4.01 7.19 9.98
C LEU A 386 -3.97 6.86 11.47
N VAL A 387 -4.05 7.87 12.35
CA VAL A 387 -3.99 7.70 13.80
C VAL A 387 -5.13 6.80 14.28
N LEU A 388 -6.35 7.01 13.77
CA LEU A 388 -7.52 6.22 14.12
C LEU A 388 -7.42 4.77 13.63
N LEU A 389 -6.92 4.54 12.42
CA LEU A 389 -6.69 3.20 11.87
C LEU A 389 -5.62 2.44 12.68
N CYS A 390 -4.48 3.08 12.96
CA CYS A 390 -3.41 2.51 13.77
C CYS A 390 -3.87 2.12 15.17
N ARG A 391 -4.76 2.92 15.78
CA ARG A 391 -5.34 2.65 17.09
C ARG A 391 -6.10 1.32 17.14
N ASN A 392 -6.83 0.96 16.07
CA ASN A 392 -7.62 -0.29 16.02
C ASN A 392 -6.76 -1.55 16.14
N TYR A 393 -5.48 -1.47 15.77
CA TYR A 393 -4.55 -2.61 15.70
C TYR A 393 -3.34 -2.47 16.63
N ALA A 394 -3.36 -1.47 17.52
CA ALA A 394 -2.19 -1.02 18.26
C ALA A 394 -1.57 -2.09 19.18
N SER A 395 -2.40 -2.99 19.74
CA SER A 395 -1.94 -4.02 20.68
C SER A 395 -1.03 -5.05 20.02
N GLU A 396 -1.32 -5.43 18.78
CA GLU A 396 -0.55 -6.44 18.05
C GLU A 396 0.70 -5.83 17.43
N ILE A 397 0.64 -4.59 16.96
CA ILE A 397 1.74 -3.95 16.23
C ILE A 397 2.68 -3.15 17.16
N ALA A 398 2.40 -3.08 18.47
CA ALA A 398 3.18 -2.30 19.45
C ALA A 398 3.09 -0.77 19.22
N LEU A 399 1.91 -0.27 18.87
CA LEU A 399 1.64 1.15 18.67
C LEU A 399 0.85 1.82 19.81
N ASN A 400 0.59 1.11 20.90
CA ASN A 400 -0.28 1.59 21.99
C ASN A 400 0.15 2.96 22.52
N GLU A 401 1.44 3.13 22.82
CA GLU A 401 1.97 4.37 23.37
C GLU A 401 1.87 5.53 22.37
N ALA A 402 2.30 5.31 21.12
CA ALA A 402 2.27 6.32 20.07
C ALA A 402 0.85 6.79 19.76
N THR A 403 -0.08 5.86 19.59
CA THR A 403 -1.50 6.16 19.30
C THR A 403 -2.18 6.82 20.50
N GLN A 404 -1.93 6.38 21.74
CA GLN A 404 -2.52 7.00 22.93
C GLN A 404 -2.01 8.43 23.15
N ARG A 405 -0.72 8.68 22.91
CA ARG A 405 -0.12 10.02 22.98
C ARG A 405 -0.73 10.94 21.93
N ALA A 406 -0.78 10.50 20.68
CA ALA A 406 -1.36 11.27 19.58
C ALA A 406 -2.84 11.58 19.82
N MET A 407 -3.63 10.60 20.27
CA MET A 407 -5.04 10.83 20.60
C MET A 407 -5.22 11.84 21.74
N SER A 408 -4.43 11.73 22.80
CA SER A 408 -4.47 12.71 23.90
C SER A 408 -4.16 14.13 23.43
N GLU A 409 -3.16 14.25 22.54
CA GLU A 409 -2.78 15.54 21.95
C GLU A 409 -3.88 16.10 21.04
N LEU A 410 -4.41 15.29 20.12
CA LEU A 410 -5.49 15.69 19.23
C LEU A 410 -6.73 16.12 20.02
N ASN A 411 -7.08 15.39 21.08
CA ASN A 411 -8.17 15.78 21.98
C ASN A 411 -7.91 17.15 22.62
N ALA A 412 -6.72 17.38 23.17
CA ALA A 412 -6.37 18.65 23.79
C ALA A 412 -6.39 19.83 22.80
N LEU A 413 -5.90 19.62 21.57
CA LEU A 413 -5.90 20.64 20.52
C LEU A 413 -7.32 21.00 20.07
N LEU A 414 -8.20 20.00 19.93
CA LEU A 414 -9.55 20.18 19.41
C LEU A 414 -10.53 20.67 20.48
N ASP A 415 -10.35 20.27 21.73
CA ASP A 415 -11.21 20.68 22.85
C ASP A 415 -10.79 22.05 23.41
N ALA A 416 -9.60 22.13 24.00
CA ALA A 416 -9.13 23.37 24.64
C ALA A 416 -8.56 24.38 23.64
N GLY A 417 -7.87 23.91 22.58
CA GLY A 417 -7.17 24.77 21.63
C GLY A 417 -8.10 25.60 20.72
N THR A 418 -9.34 25.15 20.50
CA THR A 418 -10.30 25.83 19.61
C THR A 418 -10.88 27.10 20.22
N SER A 419 -10.93 27.22 21.55
CA SER A 419 -11.41 28.43 22.23
C SER A 419 -10.59 29.68 21.84
N ALA A 420 -9.26 29.56 21.80
CA ALA A 420 -8.37 30.65 21.40
C ALA A 420 -8.57 31.05 19.91
N LEU A 421 -8.87 30.07 19.04
CA LEU A 421 -9.17 30.33 17.64
C LEU A 421 -10.53 31.04 17.46
N ILE A 422 -11.53 30.68 18.26
CA ILE A 422 -12.85 31.33 18.28
C ILE A 422 -12.72 32.79 18.71
N ASP A 423 -12.00 33.07 19.80
CA ASP A 423 -11.76 34.44 20.26
C ASP A 423 -10.95 35.26 19.25
N SER A 424 -9.97 34.61 18.61
CA SER A 424 -9.24 35.17 17.48
C SER A 424 -10.17 35.53 16.31
N LEU A 425 -11.13 34.68 15.96
CA LEU A 425 -12.12 35.00 14.91
C LEU A 425 -13.01 36.20 15.29
N ARG A 426 -13.47 36.26 16.55
CA ARG A 426 -14.29 37.39 17.04
C ARG A 426 -13.55 38.74 16.95
N ALA A 427 -12.24 38.73 17.19
CA ALA A 427 -11.39 39.91 17.14
C ALA A 427 -10.77 40.19 15.75
N ALA A 428 -11.16 39.43 14.72
CA ALA A 428 -10.57 39.49 13.39
C ALA A 428 -11.09 40.67 12.56
N GLY A 429 -10.16 41.44 11.98
CA GLY A 429 -10.45 42.37 10.89
C GLY A 429 -10.77 41.65 9.57
N ASP A 430 -11.20 42.40 8.55
CA ASP A 430 -11.65 41.82 7.28
C ASP A 430 -10.54 41.02 6.55
N ALA A 431 -9.29 41.46 6.67
CA ALA A 431 -8.14 40.84 6.00
C ALA A 431 -7.78 39.44 6.55
N GLU A 432 -7.98 39.18 7.84
CA GLU A 432 -7.59 37.92 8.49
C GLU A 432 -8.78 36.96 8.73
N ARG A 433 -10.02 37.43 8.50
CA ARG A 433 -11.24 36.69 8.84
C ARG A 433 -11.38 35.38 8.06
N ALA A 434 -11.07 35.39 6.77
CA ALA A 434 -11.18 34.22 5.91
C ALA A 434 -10.24 33.09 6.36
N PHE A 435 -8.98 33.42 6.66
CA PHE A 435 -8.00 32.46 7.15
C PHE A 435 -8.42 31.86 8.50
N ARG A 436 -8.79 32.72 9.47
CA ARG A 436 -9.22 32.27 10.80
C ARG A 436 -10.47 31.39 10.74
N ARG A 437 -11.40 31.70 9.83
CA ARG A 437 -12.56 30.85 9.57
C ARG A 437 -12.13 29.49 9.02
N SER A 438 -11.21 29.45 8.06
CA SER A 438 -10.70 28.18 7.51
C SER A 438 -9.98 27.30 8.54
N GLN A 439 -9.26 27.88 9.52
CA GLN A 439 -8.68 27.12 10.64
C GLN A 439 -9.75 26.44 11.50
N LEU A 440 -10.85 27.14 11.77
CA LEU A 440 -11.96 26.61 12.58
C LEU A 440 -12.82 25.60 11.82
N ASP A 441 -13.02 25.80 10.52
CA ASP A 441 -13.71 24.82 9.67
C ASP A 441 -12.92 23.50 9.61
N LEU A 442 -11.59 23.58 9.49
CA LEU A 442 -10.71 22.41 9.63
C LEU A 442 -10.85 21.78 11.03
N ALA A 443 -10.80 22.57 12.10
CA ALA A 443 -10.96 22.05 13.46
C ALA A 443 -12.29 21.32 13.65
N VAL A 444 -13.39 21.82 13.10
CA VAL A 444 -14.71 21.15 13.10
C VAL A 444 -14.64 19.81 12.36
N ALA A 445 -14.03 19.78 11.18
CA ALA A 445 -13.90 18.55 10.39
C ALA A 445 -13.09 17.47 11.13
N LEU A 446 -11.97 17.86 11.75
CA LEU A 446 -11.13 16.95 12.55
C LEU A 446 -11.83 16.52 13.85
N ALA A 447 -12.49 17.44 14.55
CA ALA A 447 -13.26 17.14 15.75
C ALA A 447 -14.39 16.15 15.50
N ARG A 448 -15.03 16.19 14.33
CA ARG A 448 -16.03 15.19 13.94
C ARG A 448 -15.46 13.77 13.95
N ARG A 449 -14.24 13.59 13.44
CA ARG A 449 -13.58 12.28 13.36
C ARG A 449 -13.04 11.81 14.72
N VAL A 450 -12.54 12.74 15.54
CA VAL A 450 -11.85 12.43 16.81
C VAL A 450 -12.80 12.39 18.01
N LEU A 451 -13.65 13.41 18.14
CA LEU A 451 -14.52 13.66 19.31
C LEU A 451 -16.00 13.31 19.04
N GLY A 452 -16.36 13.06 17.78
CA GLY A 452 -17.69 12.66 17.36
C GLY A 452 -18.59 13.80 16.87
N ASP A 453 -19.72 13.43 16.27
CA ASP A 453 -20.62 14.36 15.56
C ASP A 453 -21.22 15.44 16.48
N THR A 454 -21.64 15.08 17.68
CA THR A 454 -22.29 16.01 18.61
C THR A 454 -21.35 17.15 18.99
N PHE A 455 -20.10 16.86 19.33
CA PHE A 455 -19.10 17.87 19.66
C PHE A 455 -18.83 18.78 18.45
N ALA A 456 -18.65 18.19 17.27
CA ALA A 456 -18.39 18.93 16.05
C ALA A 456 -19.53 19.89 15.68
N GLN A 457 -20.79 19.51 15.90
CA GLN A 457 -21.96 20.37 15.67
C GLN A 457 -21.99 21.56 16.65
N LEU A 458 -21.69 21.33 17.93
CA LEU A 458 -21.59 22.40 18.93
C LEU A 458 -20.46 23.38 18.59
N LEU A 459 -19.30 22.85 18.18
CA LEU A 459 -18.17 23.66 17.73
C LEU A 459 -18.55 24.48 16.49
N ALA A 460 -19.16 23.86 15.47
CA ALA A 460 -19.60 24.54 14.25
C ALA A 460 -20.55 25.71 14.54
N LYS A 461 -21.54 25.51 15.41
CA LYS A 461 -22.44 26.58 15.85
C LYS A 461 -21.69 27.72 16.55
N SER A 462 -20.70 27.40 17.37
CA SER A 462 -19.88 28.40 18.06
C SER A 462 -19.02 29.22 17.09
N VAL A 463 -18.52 28.58 16.03
CA VAL A 463 -17.78 29.22 14.93
C VAL A 463 -18.69 30.15 14.13
N GLU A 464 -19.92 29.73 13.82
CA GLU A 464 -20.91 30.56 13.12
C GLU A 464 -21.26 31.82 13.91
N LEU A 465 -21.52 31.69 15.22
CA LEU A 465 -21.79 32.82 16.11
C LEU A 465 -20.60 33.78 16.19
N ALA A 466 -19.37 33.25 16.27
CA ALA A 466 -18.16 34.06 16.28
C ALA A 466 -17.94 34.80 14.96
N ALA A 467 -18.30 34.20 13.81
CA ALA A 467 -18.20 34.84 12.51
C ALA A 467 -19.25 35.95 12.29
N GLN A 468 -20.38 35.91 13.01
CA GLN A 468 -21.44 36.92 12.97
C GLN A 468 -21.17 38.15 13.86
N GLY A 469 -20.24 38.03 14.82
CA GLY A 469 -19.84 39.15 15.68
C GLY A 469 -19.23 40.29 14.85
N ARG A 470 -19.86 41.48 14.86
CA ARG A 470 -19.34 42.68 14.19
C ARG A 470 -17.93 43.01 14.69
N PRO A 471 -17.02 43.49 13.81
CA PRO A 471 -15.72 43.99 14.25
C PRO A 471 -15.95 45.11 15.28
N ALA A 472 -15.17 45.10 16.37
CA ALA A 472 -15.19 46.19 17.34
C ALA A 472 -14.98 47.51 16.58
N GLU A 473 -15.99 48.39 16.62
CA GLU A 473 -15.90 49.73 16.06
C GLU A 473 -14.65 50.40 16.64
N ASN A 474 -13.72 50.76 15.75
CA ASN A 474 -12.58 51.60 16.08
C ASN A 474 -13.08 52.81 16.88
N GLY A 475 -12.53 53.00 18.07
CA GLY A 475 -12.85 54.11 18.96
C GLY A 475 -12.76 55.44 18.22
N ARG A 476 -13.92 56.07 18.01
CA ARG A 476 -13.98 57.52 17.82
C ARG A 476 -13.77 58.14 19.21
N PRO A 477 -12.82 59.07 19.39
CA PRO A 477 -12.71 59.81 20.63
C PRO A 477 -14.02 60.60 20.83
N ALA A 478 -14.59 60.50 22.03
CA ALA A 478 -15.80 61.21 22.40
C ALA A 478 -15.56 62.73 22.28
N GLU A 479 -16.40 63.36 21.47
CA GLU A 479 -16.51 64.82 21.36
C GLU A 479 -17.04 65.37 22.70
N PRO A 480 -16.46 66.44 23.26
CA PRO A 480 -16.86 66.94 24.57
C PRO A 480 -18.22 67.66 24.48
N ALA A 481 -19.17 67.24 25.31
CA ALA A 481 -20.49 67.87 25.44
C ALA A 481 -20.40 69.28 26.05
N PRO A 482 -21.26 70.24 25.63
CA PRO A 482 -21.22 71.61 26.12
C PRO A 482 -21.89 71.76 27.49
N ALA A 483 -21.36 72.72 28.25
CA ALA A 483 -21.76 73.06 29.62
C ALA A 483 -23.12 73.75 29.72
N SER A 484 -23.87 73.42 30.78
CA SER A 484 -24.92 74.24 31.40
C SER A 484 -25.22 73.60 32.76
N GLY A 485 -25.29 74.23 33.92
CA GLY A 485 -25.21 75.61 34.35
C GLY A 485 -25.70 75.58 35.80
N ALA A 486 -24.91 76.05 36.77
CA ALA A 486 -25.38 76.28 38.14
C ALA A 486 -24.65 77.49 38.71
N VAL A 487 -25.46 78.42 39.19
CA VAL A 487 -25.19 79.82 39.51
C VAL A 487 -25.06 79.98 41.04
N MET A 488 -24.18 80.91 41.45
CA MET A 488 -24.04 81.54 42.79
C MET A 488 -23.60 80.62 43.93
N GLU A 489 -22.57 80.97 44.72
CA GLU A 489 -22.61 82.10 45.64
C GLU A 489 -21.18 82.56 46.02
N ARG A 490 -20.90 83.87 45.88
CA ARG A 490 -19.67 84.51 46.36
C ARG A 490 -19.89 84.98 47.80
N ARG A 491 -19.11 84.47 48.76
CA ARG A 491 -18.87 85.17 50.03
C ARG A 491 -17.41 85.58 50.14
N ARG A 492 -17.21 86.89 49.97
CA ARG A 492 -16.00 87.63 50.28
C ARG A 492 -16.03 87.96 51.78
N VAL A 493 -15.04 87.54 52.55
CA VAL A 493 -14.70 88.18 53.82
C VAL A 493 -13.21 88.44 53.81
N ALA A 494 -12.87 89.73 53.83
CA ALA A 494 -11.55 90.25 54.11
C ALA A 494 -11.61 90.98 55.46
N ARG A 495 -10.54 90.86 56.25
CA ARG A 495 -10.03 91.71 57.36
C ARG A 495 -9.16 90.78 58.23
N SER A 496 -7.97 91.14 58.70
CA SER A 496 -7.20 92.40 58.71
C SER A 496 -5.75 92.05 58.98
#